data_AF-A0A353DDB9-F1
#
_entry.id   AF-A0A353DDB9-F1
#
_cell.length_a   1.000
_cell.length_b   1.000
_cell.length_c   1.000
_cell.angle_alpha   90.00
_cell.angle_beta   90.00
_cell.angle_gamma   90.00
#
_symmetry.space_group_name_H-M   'P 1'
#
loop_
_entity.id
_entity.type
_entity.pdbx_description
1 polymer ?
#
loop_
_entity_poly.entity_id
_entity_poly.type
_entity_poly.pdbx_seq_one_letter_code
_entity_poly.pdbx_strand_id
1 'polypeptide(L)'
;MGGVGSARGLAKFHDWVLRQDILEELIRPRISGLDHIQRIENSFGFGMMLGLGPNMDCFGHPGAGGSYGFANAQTGESFAFVMNRFEANLYPSEERLALCNEQIS
;
A
#
# COMPACT_ATOMS: atom_id res chain seq x y z
N MET A 1 -11.77 12.26 0.21
CA MET A 1 -11.65 10.94 -0.47
C MET A 1 -13.01 10.25 -0.47
N GLY A 2 -13.26 9.35 -1.44
CA GLY A 2 -14.53 8.63 -1.62
C GLY A 2 -14.46 7.53 -2.70
N GLY A 3 -13.28 6.93 -2.91
CA GLY A 3 -13.11 5.89 -3.91
C GLY A 3 -13.87 4.61 -3.56
N VAL A 4 -14.53 4.01 -4.53
CA VAL A 4 -15.23 2.72 -4.41
C VAL A 4 -14.66 1.77 -5.46
N GLY A 5 -14.27 0.57 -5.04
CA GLY A 5 -13.62 -0.39 -5.92
C GLY A 5 -13.54 -1.78 -5.33
N SER A 6 -12.92 -2.68 -6.09
CA SER A 6 -12.66 -4.07 -5.69
C SER A 6 -11.16 -4.30 -5.47
N ALA A 7 -10.82 -5.34 -4.72
CA ALA A 7 -9.43 -5.79 -4.57
C ALA A 7 -8.75 -5.98 -5.93
N ARG A 8 -9.39 -6.70 -6.85
CA ARG A 8 -8.86 -6.90 -8.21
C ARG A 8 -8.62 -5.59 -8.97
N GLY A 9 -9.54 -4.63 -8.85
CA GLY A 9 -9.39 -3.32 -9.50
C GLY A 9 -8.21 -2.55 -8.93
N LEU A 10 -8.07 -2.54 -7.60
CA LEU A 10 -6.98 -1.84 -6.92
C LEU A 10 -5.61 -2.49 -7.16
N ALA A 11 -5.53 -3.83 -7.22
CA ALA A 11 -4.31 -4.53 -7.58
C ALA A 11 -3.89 -4.20 -9.01
N LYS A 12 -4.82 -4.30 -9.98
CA LYS A 12 -4.55 -3.92 -11.38
C LYS A 12 -4.17 -2.45 -11.56
N PHE A 13 -4.70 -1.56 -10.72
CA PHE A 13 -4.28 -0.16 -10.73
C PHE A 13 -2.81 -0.04 -10.32
N HIS A 14 -2.37 -0.73 -9.26
CA HIS A 14 -0.97 -0.74 -8.86
C HIS A 14 -0.05 -1.42 -9.91
N ASP A 15 -0.49 -2.53 -10.54
CA ASP A 15 0.22 -3.11 -11.71
C ASP A 15 0.35 -2.11 -12.86
N TRP A 16 -0.70 -1.34 -13.14
CA TRP A 16 -0.63 -0.30 -14.16
C TRP A 16 0.37 0.80 -13.78
N VAL A 17 0.37 1.25 -12.51
CA VAL A 17 1.33 2.24 -11.99
C VAL A 17 2.77 1.75 -12.15
N LEU A 18 3.05 0.48 -11.87
CA LEU A 18 4.38 -0.14 -12.03
C LEU A 18 4.92 -0.04 -13.47
N ARG A 19 4.05 0.12 -14.46
CA ARG A 19 4.42 0.15 -15.88
C ARG A 19 4.56 1.57 -16.43
N GLN A 20 4.45 2.60 -15.59
CA GLN A 20 4.53 3.99 -16.02
C GLN A 20 5.97 4.51 -15.94
N ASP A 21 6.38 5.32 -16.91
CA ASP A 21 7.72 5.93 -16.95
C ASP A 21 7.99 6.89 -15.78
N ILE A 22 6.94 7.32 -15.09
CA ILE A 22 7.02 8.20 -13.90
C ILE A 22 7.26 7.45 -12.59
N LEU A 23 7.34 6.11 -12.61
CA LEU A 23 7.36 5.29 -11.40
C LEU A 23 8.47 5.73 -10.44
N GLU A 24 9.69 5.91 -10.92
CA GLU A 24 10.83 6.31 -10.08
C GLU A 24 10.56 7.64 -9.36
N GLU A 25 10.01 8.63 -10.07
CA GLU A 25 9.72 9.95 -9.51
C GLU A 25 8.53 9.91 -8.54
N LEU A 26 7.54 9.05 -8.81
CA LEU A 26 6.36 8.84 -7.97
C LEU A 26 6.73 8.27 -6.60
N ILE A 27 7.64 7.29 -6.57
CA ILE A 27 8.00 6.53 -5.35
C ILE A 27 9.27 7.04 -4.66
N ARG A 28 9.98 8.02 -5.24
CA ARG A 28 11.11 8.68 -4.60
C ARG A 28 10.66 9.33 -3.27
N PRO A 29 11.32 9.04 -2.13
CA PRO A 29 10.99 9.67 -0.84
C PRO A 29 11.07 11.19 -0.93
N ARG A 30 9.98 11.88 -0.56
CA ARG A 30 9.90 13.35 -0.46
C ARG A 30 10.02 13.82 0.97
N ILE A 31 9.53 13.01 1.89
CA ILE A 31 9.60 13.24 3.32
C ILE A 31 9.69 11.88 4.01
N SER A 32 10.50 11.82 5.06
CA SER A 32 10.68 10.65 5.90
C SER A 32 10.91 11.10 7.34
N GLY A 33 10.29 10.43 8.30
CA GLY A 33 10.40 10.72 9.72
C GLY A 33 9.08 10.49 10.47
N LEU A 34 9.03 10.96 11.71
CA LEU A 34 7.85 10.85 12.55
C LEU A 34 6.65 11.63 11.96
N ASP A 35 5.61 10.91 11.55
CA ASP A 35 4.31 11.49 11.24
C ASP A 35 3.63 11.90 12.55
N HIS A 36 3.41 13.20 12.77
CA HIS A 36 2.82 13.71 14.01
C HIS A 36 1.32 13.38 14.19
N ILE A 37 0.61 13.07 13.10
CA ILE A 37 -0.81 12.73 13.13
C ILE A 37 -0.95 11.23 13.42
N GLN A 38 -0.26 10.39 12.65
CA GLN A 38 -0.30 8.94 12.80
C GLN A 38 0.55 8.44 13.98
N ARG A 39 1.52 9.23 14.43
CA ARG A 39 2.47 8.94 15.52
C ARG A 39 3.34 7.70 15.26
N ILE A 40 3.78 7.55 14.02
CA ILE A 40 4.66 6.47 13.56
C ILE A 40 5.77 7.05 12.68
N GLU A 41 6.89 6.35 12.57
CA GLU A 41 7.87 6.62 11.51
C GLU A 41 7.22 6.29 10.16
N ASN A 42 7.27 7.25 9.23
CA ASN A 42 6.64 7.10 7.94
C ASN A 42 7.46 7.76 6.84
N SER A 43 7.23 7.35 5.60
CA SER A 43 7.88 7.91 4.42
C SER A 43 6.89 7.99 3.27
N PHE A 44 6.89 9.13 2.58
CA PHE A 44 5.96 9.40 1.48
C PHE A 44 6.68 9.84 0.22
N GLY A 45 6.24 9.30 -0.91
CA GLY A 45 6.49 9.83 -2.24
C GLY A 45 5.40 10.83 -2.65
N PHE A 46 5.16 10.97 -3.95
CA PHE A 46 4.04 11.80 -4.44
C PHE A 46 2.71 11.06 -4.33
N GLY A 47 2.06 11.21 -3.17
CA GLY A 47 0.74 10.61 -2.90
C GLY A 47 0.77 9.13 -2.52
N MET A 48 1.96 8.51 -2.49
CA MET A 48 2.17 7.11 -2.10
C MET A 48 2.86 7.04 -0.74
N MET A 49 2.38 6.17 0.13
CA MET A 49 3.10 5.73 1.32
C MET A 49 4.16 4.69 0.91
N LEU A 50 5.35 4.77 1.50
CA LEU A 50 6.47 3.88 1.24
C LEU A 50 6.70 2.95 2.45
N GLY A 51 7.43 1.87 2.24
CA GLY A 51 7.70 0.92 3.32
C GLY A 51 6.46 0.09 3.65
N LEU A 52 5.75 -0.38 2.64
CA LEU A 52 4.58 -1.25 2.79
C LEU A 52 4.94 -2.71 2.48
N GLY A 53 3.98 -3.60 2.69
CA GLY A 53 4.13 -5.03 2.43
C GLY A 53 4.99 -5.75 3.46
N PRO A 54 5.17 -7.06 3.31
CA PRO A 54 5.84 -7.91 4.30
C PRO A 54 7.30 -7.53 4.58
N ASN A 55 8.01 -7.11 3.53
CA ASN A 55 9.44 -6.78 3.58
C ASN A 55 9.70 -5.28 3.72
N MET A 56 8.66 -4.46 3.89
CA MET A 56 8.76 -2.99 4.01
C MET A 56 9.49 -2.34 2.82
N ASP A 57 9.33 -2.90 1.62
CA ASP A 57 9.99 -2.50 0.38
C ASP A 57 8.99 -2.09 -0.72
N CYS A 58 7.70 -2.08 -0.40
CA CYS A 58 6.63 -1.73 -1.34
C CYS A 58 6.17 -0.27 -1.18
N PHE A 59 5.49 0.24 -2.21
CA PHE A 59 4.79 1.52 -2.20
C PHE A 59 3.29 1.32 -2.41
N GLY A 60 2.45 2.20 -1.86
CA GLY A 60 1.00 1.99 -1.89
C GLY A 60 0.24 2.95 -0.99
N HIS A 61 -0.91 2.50 -0.49
CA HIS A 61 -1.63 3.22 0.54
C HIS A 61 -2.56 2.30 1.36
N PRO A 62 -2.51 2.35 2.71
CA PRO A 62 -3.54 1.76 3.56
C PRO A 62 -4.79 2.64 3.62
N GLY A 63 -5.97 2.03 3.75
CA GLY A 63 -7.24 2.73 3.90
C GLY A 63 -7.86 2.47 5.27
N ALA A 64 -8.42 3.53 5.87
CA ALA A 64 -9.14 3.43 7.13
C ALA A 64 -10.24 2.36 7.04
N GLY A 65 -10.29 1.47 8.03
CA GLY A 65 -11.17 0.31 8.02
C GLY A 65 -10.48 -1.00 7.65
N GLY A 66 -9.25 -0.94 7.11
CA GLY A 66 -8.39 -2.10 6.89
C GLY A 66 -8.17 -2.51 5.44
N SER A 67 -8.64 -1.74 4.46
CA SER A 67 -8.26 -1.98 3.05
C SER A 67 -6.78 -1.67 2.84
N TYR A 68 -6.12 -2.43 1.98
CA TYR A 68 -4.68 -2.30 1.78
C TYR A 68 -4.30 -2.59 0.33
N GLY A 69 -3.59 -1.68 -0.32
CA GLY A 69 -3.11 -1.86 -1.69
C GLY A 69 -1.70 -1.33 -1.84
N PHE A 70 -0.84 -2.12 -2.46
CA PHE A 70 0.57 -1.78 -2.66
C PHE A 70 1.16 -2.55 -3.85
N ALA A 71 2.36 -2.14 -4.24
CA ALA A 71 3.16 -2.77 -5.28
C ALA A 71 4.66 -2.75 -4.93
N ASN A 72 5.38 -3.75 -5.43
CA ASN A 72 6.83 -3.85 -5.31
C ASN A 72 7.49 -3.49 -6.64
N ALA A 73 8.25 -2.40 -6.66
CA ALA A 73 8.92 -1.93 -7.88
C ALA A 73 10.05 -2.85 -8.36
N GLN A 74 10.61 -3.69 -7.47
CA GLN A 74 11.70 -4.62 -7.79
C GLN A 74 11.16 -5.93 -8.37
N THR A 75 10.11 -6.50 -7.79
CA THR A 75 9.52 -7.77 -8.29
C THR A 75 8.51 -7.56 -9.41
N GLY A 76 7.94 -6.35 -9.52
CA GLY A 76 6.87 -6.05 -10.48
C GLY A 76 5.51 -6.60 -10.06
N GLU A 77 5.35 -7.00 -8.79
CA GLU A 77 4.12 -7.57 -8.26
C GLU A 77 3.26 -6.49 -7.59
N SER A 78 1.95 -6.68 -7.65
CA SER A 78 0.98 -5.82 -6.98
C SER A 78 -0.03 -6.66 -6.20
N PHE A 79 -0.44 -6.13 -5.06
CA PHE A 79 -1.39 -6.77 -4.18
C PHE A 79 -2.46 -5.77 -3.75
N ALA A 80 -3.67 -6.27 -3.57
CA ALA A 80 -4.70 -5.50 -2.90
C ALA A 80 -5.70 -6.38 -2.17
N PHE A 81 -6.16 -5.84 -1.05
CA PHE A 81 -7.14 -6.44 -0.17
C PHE A 81 -8.19 -5.39 0.21
N VAL A 82 -9.46 -5.75 0.04
CA VAL A 82 -10.62 -4.88 0.25
C VAL A 82 -11.71 -5.68 0.93
N MET A 83 -12.48 -5.00 1.78
CA MET A 83 -13.52 -5.60 2.62
C MET A 83 -14.65 -4.61 2.89
N ASN A 84 -15.73 -5.12 3.46
CA ASN A 84 -16.87 -4.33 3.92
C ASN A 84 -17.03 -4.29 5.45
N ARG A 85 -16.22 -5.04 6.21
CA ARG A 85 -16.21 -4.97 7.68
C ARG A 85 -15.08 -4.07 8.16
N PHE A 86 -15.46 -2.88 8.61
CA PHE A 86 -14.55 -1.88 9.14
C PHE A 86 -13.85 -2.39 10.41
N GLU A 87 -12.52 -2.25 10.46
CA GLU A 87 -11.73 -2.37 11.68
C GLU A 87 -11.16 -1.00 12.06
N ALA A 88 -11.15 -0.71 13.36
CA ALA A 88 -10.64 0.55 13.91
C ALA A 88 -9.10 0.63 13.92
N ASN A 89 -8.48 0.23 12.81
CA ASN A 89 -7.04 0.21 12.60
C ASN A 89 -6.72 0.94 11.28
N LEU A 90 -5.54 1.56 11.24
CA LEU A 90 -5.01 2.15 10.01
C LEU A 90 -4.42 1.08 9.08
N TYR A 91 -3.70 0.12 9.68
CA TYR A 91 -3.10 -1.02 8.98
C TYR A 91 -3.99 -2.26 9.13
N PRO A 92 -3.88 -3.25 8.21
CA PRO A 92 -4.55 -4.53 8.38
C PRO A 92 -4.12 -5.22 9.67
N SER A 93 -5.00 -6.01 10.27
CA SER A 93 -4.64 -6.91 11.38
C SER A 93 -3.61 -7.96 10.93
N GLU A 94 -2.91 -8.58 11.88
CA GLU A 94 -1.93 -9.64 11.58
C GLU A 94 -2.54 -10.78 10.75
N GLU A 95 -3.76 -11.20 11.07
CA GLU A 95 -4.52 -12.21 10.32
C GLU A 95 -4.68 -11.82 8.84
N ARG A 96 -4.90 -10.54 8.56
CA ARG A 96 -5.10 -10.02 7.19
C ARG A 96 -3.77 -9.80 6.48
N LEU A 97 -2.72 -9.45 7.22
CA LEU A 97 -1.36 -9.39 6.67
C LEU A 97 -0.87 -10.78 6.26
N ALA A 98 -1.28 -11.85 6.94
CA ALA A 98 -0.95 -13.22 6.56
C ALA A 98 -1.39 -13.55 5.12
N LEU A 99 -2.52 -12.99 4.66
CA LEU A 99 -2.99 -13.15 3.27
C LEU A 99 -2.03 -12.55 2.23
N CYS A 100 -1.23 -11.54 2.61
CA CYS A 100 -0.18 -11.01 1.74
C CYS A 100 0.99 -12.00 1.66
N ASN A 101 1.36 -12.61 2.78
CA ASN A 101 2.50 -13.53 2.88
C ASN A 101 2.27 -14.84 2.13
N GLU A 102 1.04 -15.35 2.17
CA GLU A 102 0.65 -16.59 1.46
C GLU A 102 0.64 -16.45 -0.07
N GLN A 103 0.59 -15.23 -0.62
CA GLN A 103 0.51 -15.00 -2.06
C GLN A 103 1.87 -14.62 -2.70
N ILE A 104 2.87 -14.26 -1.91
CA ILE A 104 4.19 -13.80 -2.37
C ILE A 104 5.28 -14.87 -2.10
N SER A 105 4.88 -16.11 -1.78
CA SER A 105 5.78 -17.26 -1.55
C SER A 105 5.88 -18.23 -2.73
#